data_AF-A0A0A2TAB5-F1
#
_entry.id   AF-A0A0A2TAB5-F1
#
_cell.length_a   1.000
_cell.length_b   1.000
_cell.length_c   1.000
_cell.angle_alpha   90.00
_cell.angle_beta   90.00
_cell.angle_gamma   90.00
#
_symmetry.space_group_name_H-M   'P 1'
#
loop_
_entity.id
_entity.type
_entity.pdbx_description
1 polymer ?
#
loop_
_entity_poly.entity_id
_entity_poly.type
_entity_poly.pdbx_seq_one_letter_code
_entity_poly.pdbx_strand_id
1 'polypeptide(L)'
;MKKLSIIMLMVVLMSSFIFSLTPTTVKACSCVMPPSVDEEVEVSAAVFTGEVIDIEKKSRSRKVTFEVSNTWKGVTKSEIVITTGLNSADCGFPFEVGESYLLYANESSMYEGVAELSTTICDRTAAIEEAQQDLETLGEGKAPVENVKENDTSNNGLIYGASVMIVVLFTFVLWRKMR
;
A
#
# COMPACT_ATOMS: atom_id res chain seq x y z
N MET A 1 10.96 28.18 -48.11
CA MET A 1 11.46 28.07 -46.71
C MET A 1 10.36 28.37 -45.67
N LYS A 2 9.66 29.52 -45.71
CA LYS A 2 8.58 29.85 -44.73
C LYS A 2 7.43 28.82 -44.67
N LYS A 3 6.98 28.30 -45.83
CA LYS A 3 5.93 27.26 -45.91
C LYS A 3 6.36 25.91 -45.29
N LEU A 4 7.63 25.55 -45.42
CA LEU A 4 8.19 24.32 -44.84
C LEU A 4 8.29 24.42 -43.30
N SER A 5 8.66 25.61 -42.79
CA SER A 5 8.70 25.89 -41.35
C SER A 5 7.33 25.85 -40.69
N ILE A 6 6.27 26.33 -41.36
CA ILE A 6 4.90 26.30 -40.81
C ILE A 6 4.37 24.86 -40.74
N ILE A 7 4.64 24.05 -41.77
CA ILE A 7 4.27 22.63 -41.78
C ILE A 7 5.00 21.88 -40.65
N MET A 8 6.29 22.14 -40.45
CA MET A 8 7.07 21.55 -39.37
C MET A 8 6.53 21.95 -37.98
N LEU A 9 6.15 23.22 -37.78
CA LEU A 9 5.55 23.68 -36.54
C LEU A 9 4.19 23.01 -36.27
N MET A 10 3.34 22.87 -37.30
CA MET A 10 2.06 22.17 -37.17
C MET A 10 2.25 20.69 -36.84
N VAL A 11 3.21 20.00 -37.44
CA VAL A 11 3.51 18.60 -37.14
C VAL A 11 3.99 18.43 -35.69
N VAL A 12 4.83 19.34 -35.19
CA VAL A 12 5.30 19.33 -33.80
C VAL A 12 4.14 19.54 -32.81
N LEU A 13 3.28 20.53 -33.06
CA LEU A 13 2.09 20.80 -32.23
C LEU A 13 1.09 19.64 -32.27
N MET A 14 0.90 19.01 -33.43
CA MET A 14 0.01 17.87 -33.58
C MET A 14 0.59 16.62 -32.87
N SER A 15 1.91 16.43 -32.88
CA SER A 15 2.58 15.34 -32.16
C SER A 15 2.50 15.48 -30.63
N SER A 16 2.58 16.71 -30.10
CA SER A 16 2.44 16.92 -28.65
C SER A 16 1.01 16.68 -28.17
N PHE A 17 0.02 17.03 -29.00
CA PHE A 17 -1.39 16.78 -28.72
C PHE A 17 -1.71 15.28 -28.70
N ILE A 18 -1.08 14.48 -29.57
CA ILE A 18 -1.23 13.02 -29.61
C ILE A 18 -0.65 12.36 -28.33
N PHE A 19 0.44 12.88 -27.78
CA PHE A 19 1.06 12.34 -26.56
C PHE A 19 0.21 12.59 -25.29
N SER A 20 -0.64 13.62 -25.29
CA SER A 20 -1.57 13.90 -24.18
C SER A 20 -2.82 13.01 -24.16
N LEU A 21 -3.05 12.20 -25.20
CA LEU A 21 -4.23 11.33 -25.32
C LEU A 21 -4.03 9.92 -24.76
N THR A 22 -2.91 9.62 -24.09
CA THR A 22 -2.75 8.32 -23.44
C THR A 22 -3.65 8.26 -22.19
N PRO A 23 -4.67 7.39 -22.14
CA PRO A 23 -5.49 7.26 -20.95
C PRO A 23 -4.62 6.72 -19.82
N THR A 24 -4.45 7.50 -18.76
CA THR A 24 -3.88 6.99 -17.52
C THR A 24 -4.94 6.10 -16.89
N THR A 25 -4.61 4.82 -16.67
CA THR A 25 -5.48 3.92 -15.93
C THR A 25 -5.52 4.36 -14.48
N VAL A 26 -6.57 5.09 -14.10
CA VAL A 26 -6.83 5.41 -12.70
C VAL A 26 -7.72 4.29 -12.15
N LYS A 27 -7.17 3.48 -11.25
CA LYS A 27 -7.93 2.46 -10.51
C LYS A 27 -8.68 3.18 -9.40
N ALA A 28 -9.90 3.64 -9.67
CA ALA A 28 -10.79 4.11 -8.62
C ALA A 28 -11.34 2.92 -7.84
N CYS A 29 -11.45 3.04 -6.52
CA CYS A 29 -12.17 2.06 -5.72
C CYS A 29 -13.67 2.18 -5.98
N SER A 30 -14.25 1.14 -6.58
CA SER A 30 -15.68 0.93 -6.65
C SER A 30 -15.96 -0.39 -5.94
N CYS A 31 -16.13 -0.34 -4.62
CA CYS A 31 -16.47 -1.52 -3.85
C CYS A 31 -17.80 -2.08 -4.37
N VAL A 32 -17.84 -3.38 -4.62
CA VAL A 32 -19.11 -4.09 -4.72
C VAL A 32 -19.62 -4.34 -3.30
N MET A 33 -20.90 -4.68 -3.15
CA MET A 33 -21.45 -5.08 -1.84
C MET A 33 -20.52 -6.08 -1.16
N PRO A 34 -20.11 -5.85 0.11
CA PRO A 34 -19.19 -6.75 0.79
C PRO A 34 -19.81 -8.15 0.86
N PRO A 35 -19.01 -9.22 0.65
CA PRO A 35 -19.49 -10.59 0.70
C PRO A 35 -19.96 -10.95 2.11
N SER A 36 -20.56 -12.12 2.30
CA SER A 36 -20.90 -12.61 3.65
C SER A 36 -19.66 -12.78 4.53
N VAL A 37 -19.85 -12.85 5.85
CA VAL A 37 -18.74 -13.07 6.80
C VAL A 37 -17.97 -14.33 6.44
N ASP A 38 -18.67 -15.44 6.22
CA ASP A 38 -18.05 -16.73 5.89
C ASP A 38 -17.23 -16.66 4.59
N GLU A 39 -17.77 -16.03 3.55
CA GLU A 39 -17.07 -15.84 2.28
C GLU A 39 -15.81 -14.96 2.45
N GLU A 40 -15.89 -13.87 3.22
CA GLU A 40 -14.74 -13.01 3.47
C GLU A 40 -13.67 -13.74 4.29
N VAL A 41 -14.07 -14.53 5.30
CA VAL A 41 -13.14 -15.37 6.06
C VAL A 41 -12.45 -16.38 5.16
N GLU A 42 -13.15 -17.00 4.21
CA GLU A 42 -12.58 -17.98 3.29
C GLU A 42 -11.48 -17.38 2.41
N VAL A 43 -11.73 -16.20 1.84
CA VAL A 43 -10.77 -15.52 0.94
C VAL A 43 -9.65 -14.79 1.68
N SER A 44 -9.88 -14.35 2.92
CA SER A 44 -8.88 -13.64 3.73
C SER A 44 -7.68 -14.50 4.07
N ALA A 45 -6.49 -13.93 4.04
CA ALA A 45 -5.28 -14.58 4.57
C ALA A 45 -5.26 -14.54 6.10
N ALA A 46 -5.77 -13.46 6.70
CA ALA A 46 -5.78 -13.24 8.14
C ALA A 46 -7.10 -12.59 8.60
N VAL A 47 -7.62 -13.04 9.74
CA VAL A 47 -8.81 -12.47 10.40
C VAL A 47 -8.53 -12.34 11.89
N PHE A 48 -8.56 -11.12 12.41
CA PHE A 48 -8.20 -10.82 13.80
C PHE A 48 -8.79 -9.50 14.26
N THR A 49 -8.85 -9.29 15.58
CA THR A 49 -9.12 -8.00 16.19
C THR A 49 -7.85 -7.45 16.80
N GLY A 50 -7.69 -6.14 16.77
CA GLY A 50 -6.54 -5.49 17.39
C GLY A 50 -6.71 -3.99 17.53
N GLU A 51 -5.94 -3.41 18.45
CA GLU A 51 -5.84 -1.97 18.65
C GLU A 51 -4.70 -1.42 17.79
N VAL A 52 -4.92 -0.27 17.14
CA VAL A 52 -3.88 0.40 16.37
C VAL A 52 -2.89 1.09 17.32
N ILE A 53 -1.63 0.66 17.30
CA ILE A 53 -0.57 1.22 18.15
C ILE A 53 0.38 2.18 17.40
N ASP A 54 0.49 2.06 16.08
CA ASP A 54 1.28 2.97 15.25
C ASP A 54 0.75 3.06 13.80
N ILE A 55 0.94 4.23 13.17
CA ILE A 55 0.64 4.45 11.75
C ILE A 55 1.82 5.15 11.09
N GLU A 56 2.53 4.43 10.22
CA GLU A 56 3.61 4.98 9.41
C GLU A 56 3.13 5.29 8.00
N LYS A 57 3.20 6.56 7.59
CA LYS A 57 2.89 6.98 6.23
C LYS A 57 4.08 6.72 5.29
N LYS A 58 3.88 5.90 4.26
CA LYS A 58 4.82 5.70 3.15
C LYS A 58 4.45 6.57 1.96
N SER A 59 5.25 6.49 0.89
CA SER A 59 5.05 7.30 -0.32
C SER A 59 3.71 7.04 -1.03
N ARG A 60 3.21 5.80 -0.97
CA ARG A 60 2.00 5.33 -1.70
C ARG A 60 1.03 4.52 -0.84
N SER A 61 1.31 4.36 0.45
CA SER A 61 0.56 3.50 1.37
C SER A 61 0.74 3.98 2.81
N ARG A 62 0.00 3.37 3.74
CA ARG A 62 0.23 3.45 5.18
C ARG A 62 0.52 2.04 5.69
N LYS A 63 1.52 1.92 6.57
CA LYS A 63 1.72 0.73 7.39
C LYS A 63 1.09 1.00 8.74
N VAL A 64 0.23 0.10 9.19
CA VAL A 64 -0.54 0.22 10.42
C VAL A 64 -0.20 -0.97 11.30
N THR A 65 0.33 -0.68 12.47
CA THR A 65 0.75 -1.69 13.43
C THR A 65 -0.37 -1.91 14.43
N PHE A 66 -0.74 -3.17 14.64
CA PHE A 66 -1.79 -3.59 15.54
C PHE A 66 -1.23 -4.40 16.69
N GLU A 67 -1.69 -4.11 17.91
CA GLU A 67 -1.64 -5.04 19.03
C GLU A 67 -2.87 -5.98 18.93
N VAL A 68 -2.60 -7.25 18.65
CA VAL A 68 -3.63 -8.26 18.36
C VAL A 68 -4.27 -8.76 19.67
N SER A 69 -5.60 -8.74 19.72
CA SER A 69 -6.36 -9.22 20.88
C SER A 69 -6.94 -10.62 20.64
N ASN A 70 -7.59 -10.85 19.50
CA ASN A 70 -8.16 -12.14 19.12
C ASN A 70 -7.86 -12.49 17.67
N THR A 71 -7.74 -13.77 17.36
CA THR A 71 -7.56 -14.30 16.00
C THR A 71 -8.54 -15.42 15.68
N TRP A 72 -9.02 -15.42 14.44
CA TRP A 72 -9.82 -16.50 13.86
C TRP A 72 -9.08 -17.20 12.71
N LYS A 73 -8.18 -16.49 12.02
CA LYS A 73 -7.41 -17.03 10.88
C LYS A 73 -6.05 -16.34 10.73
N GLY A 74 -5.04 -17.13 10.37
CA GLY A 74 -3.77 -16.66 9.78
C GLY A 74 -2.76 -15.97 10.71
N VAL A 75 -3.18 -15.46 11.87
CA VAL A 75 -2.30 -14.68 12.77
C VAL A 75 -1.99 -15.47 14.04
N THR A 76 -0.71 -15.49 14.44
CA THR A 76 -0.26 -16.08 15.72
C THR A 76 0.53 -15.10 16.58
N LYS A 77 0.90 -13.94 16.03
CA LYS A 77 1.73 -12.93 16.69
C LYS A 77 0.86 -11.93 17.44
N SER A 78 1.37 -11.40 18.54
CA SER A 78 0.73 -10.33 19.33
C SER A 78 0.79 -8.97 18.64
N GLU A 79 1.69 -8.81 17.67
CA GLU A 79 1.85 -7.59 16.91
C GLU A 79 1.91 -7.92 15.42
N ILE A 80 1.17 -7.17 14.61
CA ILE A 80 1.12 -7.37 13.16
C ILE A 80 1.03 -6.04 12.43
N VAL A 81 1.73 -5.95 11.30
CA VAL A 81 1.72 -4.78 10.43
C VAL A 81 0.84 -5.06 9.22
N ILE A 82 -0.13 -4.19 8.96
CA ILE A 82 -1.02 -4.24 7.81
C ILE A 82 -0.76 -3.02 6.92
N THR A 83 -0.66 -3.26 5.61
CA THR A 83 -0.51 -2.19 4.62
C THR A 83 -1.87 -1.79 4.05
N THR A 84 -2.15 -0.49 3.97
CA THR A 84 -3.38 0.03 3.37
C THR A 84 -3.12 1.27 2.52
N GLY A 85 -4.10 1.67 1.71
CA GLY A 85 -4.05 2.91 0.93
C GLY A 85 -3.89 4.18 1.79
N LEU A 86 -3.45 5.27 1.18
CA LEU A 86 -3.22 6.55 1.88
C LEU A 86 -4.52 7.18 2.41
N ASN A 87 -5.62 6.98 1.70
CA ASN A 87 -6.93 7.57 1.96
C ASN A 87 -7.99 6.79 1.16
N SER A 88 -9.26 7.16 1.28
CA SER A 88 -10.36 6.50 0.57
C SER A 88 -10.24 6.52 -0.96
N ALA A 89 -9.67 7.56 -1.56
CA ALA A 89 -9.43 7.60 -3.01
C ALA A 89 -8.35 6.59 -3.46
N ASP A 90 -7.43 6.26 -2.56
CA ASP A 90 -6.41 5.22 -2.73
C ASP A 90 -6.84 3.87 -2.12
N CYS A 91 -8.14 3.66 -1.90
CA CYS A 91 -8.71 2.45 -1.30
C CYS A 91 -8.26 2.17 0.15
N GLY A 92 -7.75 3.19 0.84
CA GLY A 92 -7.19 3.07 2.18
C GLY A 92 -8.24 3.12 3.28
N PHE A 93 -8.20 2.14 4.18
CA PHE A 93 -9.08 2.09 5.34
C PHE A 93 -8.68 3.17 6.37
N PRO A 94 -9.62 3.97 6.91
CA PRO A 94 -9.29 5.14 7.73
C PRO A 94 -8.97 4.77 9.19
N PHE A 95 -7.90 4.03 9.44
CA PHE A 95 -7.47 3.69 10.80
C PHE A 95 -7.06 4.91 11.62
N GLU A 96 -7.32 4.83 12.92
CA GLU A 96 -6.96 5.81 13.95
C GLU A 96 -6.20 5.11 15.09
N VAL A 97 -5.13 5.75 15.60
CA VAL A 97 -4.31 5.23 16.71
C VAL A 97 -5.13 5.21 18.00
N GLY A 98 -5.05 4.10 18.75
CA GLY A 98 -5.81 3.86 19.98
C GLY A 98 -7.19 3.24 19.77
N GLU A 99 -7.64 3.12 18.53
CA GLU A 99 -8.92 2.51 18.20
C GLU A 99 -8.78 1.02 17.88
N SER A 100 -9.83 0.26 18.19
CA SER A 100 -9.87 -1.19 17.97
C SER A 100 -10.73 -1.55 16.75
N TYR A 101 -10.24 -2.51 15.96
CA TYR A 101 -10.89 -2.92 14.71
C TYR A 101 -11.00 -4.44 14.62
N LEU A 102 -12.01 -4.92 13.88
CA LEU A 102 -12.02 -6.25 13.28
C LEU A 102 -11.42 -6.14 11.88
N LEU A 103 -10.38 -6.92 11.60
CA LEU A 103 -9.64 -6.89 10.36
C LEU A 103 -9.83 -8.16 9.55
N TYR A 104 -10.10 -7.96 8.26
CA TYR A 104 -10.00 -8.96 7.21
C TYR A 104 -8.85 -8.54 6.29
N ALA A 105 -7.77 -9.30 6.32
CA ALA A 105 -6.54 -8.96 5.61
C ALA A 105 -6.20 -10.00 4.55
N ASN A 106 -5.80 -9.51 3.37
CA ASN A 106 -5.45 -10.28 2.20
C ASN A 106 -3.97 -10.06 1.84
N GLU A 107 -3.32 -11.09 1.28
CA GLU A 107 -1.97 -10.93 0.72
C GLU A 107 -2.02 -10.10 -0.57
N SER A 108 -1.23 -9.03 -0.62
CA SER A 108 -1.17 -8.16 -1.78
C SER A 108 0.25 -7.67 -2.01
N SER A 109 0.67 -7.67 -3.28
CA SER A 109 1.92 -7.05 -3.72
C SER A 109 1.72 -5.65 -4.30
N MET A 110 0.54 -5.06 -4.12
CA MET A 110 0.15 -3.81 -4.79
C MET A 110 0.99 -2.60 -4.37
N TYR A 111 1.46 -2.55 -3.13
CA TYR A 111 2.08 -1.35 -2.56
C TYR A 111 3.62 -1.37 -2.60
N GLU A 112 4.26 -2.44 -2.11
CA GLU A 112 5.71 -2.52 -1.92
C GLU A 112 6.39 -3.52 -2.87
N GLY A 113 5.65 -4.09 -3.83
CA GLY A 113 6.18 -5.07 -4.80
C GLY A 113 6.55 -6.44 -4.20
N VAL A 114 6.41 -6.60 -2.89
CA VAL A 114 6.47 -7.85 -2.14
C VAL A 114 5.08 -8.15 -1.58
N ALA A 115 4.74 -9.43 -1.43
CA ALA A 115 3.48 -9.83 -0.83
C ALA A 115 3.47 -9.44 0.65
N GLU A 116 2.57 -8.52 1.02
CA GLU A 116 2.32 -8.10 2.40
C GLU A 116 0.84 -8.29 2.71
N LEU A 117 0.51 -8.45 4.00
CA LEU A 117 -0.88 -8.39 4.43
C LEU A 117 -1.41 -6.97 4.25
N SER A 118 -2.58 -6.87 3.67
CA SER A 118 -3.20 -5.61 3.33
C SER A 118 -4.70 -5.63 3.52
N THR A 119 -5.27 -4.44 3.72
CA THR A 119 -6.72 -4.27 3.75
C THR A 119 -7.12 -2.96 3.06
N THR A 120 -8.35 -2.92 2.58
CA THR A 120 -8.95 -1.81 1.86
C THR A 120 -10.32 -1.43 2.43
N ILE A 121 -10.84 -0.29 2.00
CA ILE A 121 -12.24 0.11 2.30
C ILE A 121 -13.31 -0.83 1.76
N CYS A 122 -12.96 -1.80 0.91
CA CYS A 122 -13.89 -2.74 0.32
C CYS A 122 -13.99 -4.06 1.07
N ASP A 123 -13.07 -4.31 1.99
CA ASP A 123 -13.10 -5.51 2.83
C ASP A 123 -14.16 -5.33 3.93
N ARG A 124 -14.52 -6.40 4.63
CA ARG A 124 -15.42 -6.31 5.80
C ARG A 124 -14.75 -5.70 7.06
N THR A 125 -13.52 -5.21 6.94
CA THR A 125 -12.79 -4.54 8.03
C THR A 125 -13.61 -3.38 8.56
N ALA A 126 -13.77 -3.29 9.88
CA ALA A 126 -14.61 -2.29 10.52
C ALA A 126 -14.13 -2.00 11.96
N ALA A 127 -14.52 -0.84 12.49
CA ALA A 127 -14.34 -0.55 13.92
C ALA A 127 -15.11 -1.59 14.75
N ILE A 128 -14.60 -1.94 15.94
CA ILE A 128 -15.24 -2.97 16.78
C ILE A 128 -16.71 -2.65 17.07
N GLU A 129 -17.05 -1.38 17.27
CA GLU A 129 -18.42 -0.94 17.53
C GLU A 129 -19.39 -1.22 16.37
N GLU A 130 -18.87 -1.26 15.14
CA GLU A 130 -19.63 -1.51 13.91
C GLU A 130 -19.58 -2.99 13.49
N ALA A 131 -18.64 -3.76 14.03
CA ALA A 131 -18.36 -5.15 13.66
C ALA A 131 -19.17 -6.19 14.45
N GLN A 132 -20.16 -5.78 15.26
CA GLN A 132 -20.86 -6.68 16.17
C GLN A 132 -21.52 -7.88 15.47
N GLN A 133 -22.12 -7.67 14.29
CA GLN A 133 -22.73 -8.75 13.51
C GLN A 133 -21.70 -9.78 13.03
N ASP A 134 -20.52 -9.31 12.63
CA ASP A 134 -19.42 -10.16 12.20
C ASP A 134 -18.87 -10.95 13.37
N LEU A 135 -18.65 -10.30 14.52
CA LEU A 135 -18.17 -10.95 15.74
C LEU A 135 -19.14 -12.03 16.24
N GLU A 136 -20.45 -11.81 16.14
CA GLU A 136 -21.46 -12.82 16.45
C GLU A 136 -21.38 -14.05 15.53
N THR A 137 -21.08 -13.82 14.25
CA THR A 137 -20.94 -14.90 13.26
C THR A 137 -19.62 -15.66 13.44
N LEU A 138 -18.53 -14.93 13.71
CA LEU A 138 -17.19 -15.47 13.92
C LEU A 138 -17.05 -16.25 15.24
N GLY A 139 -17.83 -15.88 16.26
CA GLY A 139 -17.80 -16.49 17.58
C GLY A 139 -16.52 -16.18 18.36
N GLU A 140 -16.20 -17.01 19.35
CA GLU A 140 -15.02 -16.80 20.21
C GLU A 140 -13.70 -16.98 19.45
N GLY A 141 -12.90 -15.91 19.39
CA GLY A 141 -11.54 -15.94 18.85
C GLY A 141 -10.51 -16.51 19.83
N LYS A 142 -9.29 -16.72 19.34
CA LYS A 142 -8.14 -17.19 20.15
C LYS A 142 -7.19 -16.05 20.45
N ALA A 143 -6.52 -16.07 21.60
CA ALA A 143 -5.43 -15.13 21.87
C ALA A 143 -4.18 -15.43 21.01
N PRO A 144 -3.38 -14.42 20.63
CA PRO A 144 -2.10 -14.63 19.95
C PRO A 144 -1.06 -15.31 20.86
N VAL A 145 -0.13 -16.04 20.25
CA VAL A 145 0.80 -16.98 20.92
C VAL A 145 2.21 -16.41 21.09
N GLU A 146 2.67 -15.48 20.24
CA GLU A 146 4.05 -14.95 20.26
C GLU A 146 4.12 -13.43 20.45
N ASN A 147 4.91 -12.97 21.44
CA ASN A 147 5.29 -11.57 21.62
C ASN A 147 6.52 -11.23 20.76
N VAL A 148 6.38 -10.33 19.79
CA VAL A 148 7.49 -9.95 18.89
C VAL A 148 8.22 -8.72 19.43
N LYS A 149 9.54 -8.79 19.57
CA LYS A 149 10.42 -7.62 19.75
C LYS A 149 11.06 -7.31 18.40
N GLU A 150 10.66 -6.20 17.78
CA GLU A 150 11.10 -5.79 16.45
C GLU A 150 12.48 -5.09 16.52
N ASN A 151 13.42 -5.52 15.67
CA ASN A 151 14.63 -4.76 15.40
C ASN A 151 15.12 -5.09 13.99
N ASP A 152 14.72 -4.30 12.99
CA ASP A 152 15.31 -4.36 11.66
C ASP A 152 15.55 -2.96 11.10
N THR A 153 16.81 -2.52 11.18
CA THR A 153 17.28 -1.29 10.54
C THR A 153 17.67 -1.60 9.10
N SER A 154 16.73 -1.47 8.16
CA SER A 154 17.01 -1.64 6.73
C SER A 154 17.70 -0.40 6.15
N ASN A 155 19.00 -0.53 5.89
CA ASN A 155 19.89 0.57 5.50
C ASN A 155 20.01 0.68 3.96
N ASN A 156 18.98 1.25 3.31
CA ASN A 156 18.93 1.42 1.85
C ASN A 156 19.52 2.74 1.33
N GLY A 157 20.20 3.52 2.19
CA GLY A 157 20.85 4.79 1.81
C GLY A 157 22.19 4.63 1.08
N LEU A 158 22.85 3.47 1.18
CA LEU A 158 24.21 3.30 0.65
C LEU A 158 24.25 3.15 -0.89
N ILE A 159 23.16 2.66 -1.49
CA ILE A 159 23.11 2.33 -2.92
C ILE A 159 22.92 3.59 -3.79
N TYR A 160 22.09 4.53 -3.33
CA TYR A 160 21.85 5.79 -4.05
C TYR A 160 23.02 6.77 -3.96
N GLY A 161 23.83 6.72 -2.88
CA GLY A 161 25.05 7.53 -2.77
C GLY A 161 26.15 7.08 -3.74
N ALA A 162 26.28 5.77 -3.97
CA ALA A 162 27.28 5.20 -4.86
C ALA A 162 26.99 5.50 -6.35
N SER A 163 25.72 5.48 -6.76
CA SER A 163 25.35 5.71 -8.17
C SER A 163 25.58 7.16 -8.61
N VAL A 164 25.30 8.15 -7.75
CA VAL A 164 25.53 9.57 -8.03
C VAL A 164 27.02 9.88 -8.18
N MET A 165 27.86 9.29 -7.32
CA MET A 165 29.32 9.49 -7.39
C MET A 165 29.93 8.94 -8.68
N ILE A 166 29.42 7.82 -9.20
CA ILE A 166 29.89 7.22 -10.46
C ILE A 166 29.56 8.12 -11.65
N VAL A 167 28.35 8.69 -11.71
CA VAL A 167 27.92 9.57 -12.81
C VAL A 167 28.73 10.89 -12.81
N VAL A 168 29.00 11.47 -11.64
CA VAL A 168 29.83 12.68 -11.51
C VAL A 168 31.27 12.42 -11.96
N LEU A 169 31.85 11.28 -11.60
CA LEU A 169 33.20 10.91 -12.05
C LEU A 169 33.25 10.69 -13.57
N PHE A 170 32.24 10.03 -14.14
CA PHE A 170 32.19 9.76 -15.58
C PHE A 170 32.07 11.04 -16.40
N THR A 171 31.21 11.97 -15.98
CA THR A 171 31.05 13.28 -16.62
C THR A 171 32.31 14.13 -16.50
N PHE A 172 33.00 14.11 -15.36
CA PHE A 172 34.28 14.80 -15.17
C PHE A 172 35.39 14.25 -16.09
N VAL A 173 35.48 12.93 -16.24
CA VAL A 173 36.45 12.28 -17.14
C VAL A 173 36.18 12.63 -18.60
N LEU A 174 34.92 12.62 -19.02
CA LEU A 174 34.53 13.02 -20.38
C LEU A 174 34.84 14.50 -20.64
N TRP A 175 34.58 15.38 -19.67
CA TRP A 175 34.92 16.79 -19.76
C TRP A 175 36.44 17.04 -19.89
N ARG A 176 37.26 16.29 -19.14
CA ARG A 176 38.72 16.37 -19.23
C ARG A 176 39.26 15.86 -20.57
N LYS A 177 38.59 14.90 -21.21
CA LYS A 177 39.01 14.33 -22.50
C LYS A 177 38.65 15.22 -23.69
N MET A 178 37.66 16.11 -23.53
CA MET A 178 37.23 17.07 -24.55
C MET A 178 38.03 18.39 -24.53
N ARG A 179 38.98 18.55 -23.62
CA ARG A 179 39.85 19.72 -23.47
C ARG A 179 41.28 19.36 -23.83
#